data_AF-A0A0D3EEM4-F1
#
_entry.id   AF-A0A0D3EEM4-F1
#
_cell.length_a   1.000
_cell.length_b   1.000
_cell.length_c   1.000
_cell.angle_alpha   90.00
_cell.angle_beta   90.00
_cell.angle_gamma   90.00
#
_symmetry.space_group_name_H-M   'P 1'
#
loop_
_entity.id
_entity.type
_entity.pdbx_description
1 polymer ?
#
loop_
_entity_poly.entity_id
_entity_poly.type
_entity_poly.pdbx_seq_one_letter_code
_entity_poly.pdbx_strand_id
1 'polypeptide(L)'
;MTHTTSDGVFVDPTSEKLFHAVAARIEERETQLTQQSPDGLPDEETSQIKARMDSQQVRLDSLEDLLDVMAMENPTMQRMLSERRVALGLPSRDPEESDPNRQQQSNPTEYFDNM
;
A
#
# COMPACT_ATOMS: atom_id res chain seq x y z
N MET A 1 48.59 -0.44 -32.89
CA MET A 1 49.33 0.57 -32.12
C MET A 1 48.63 0.68 -30.77
N THR A 2 49.21 0.06 -29.75
CA THR A 2 48.63 -0.09 -28.41
C THR A 2 49.21 1.02 -27.54
N HIS A 3 48.38 1.97 -27.10
CA HIS A 3 48.82 3.06 -26.22
C HIS A 3 48.15 2.91 -24.87
N THR A 4 48.79 2.20 -23.94
CA THR A 4 48.49 2.30 -22.50
C THR A 4 49.80 2.18 -21.72
N THR A 5 50.15 3.24 -20.99
CA THR A 5 51.03 3.14 -19.83
C THR A 5 50.09 3.07 -18.63
N SER A 6 50.27 2.06 -17.78
CA SER A 6 49.38 1.71 -16.66
C SER A 6 49.30 2.76 -15.54
N ASP A 7 49.93 3.92 -15.72
CA ASP A 7 50.07 4.98 -14.71
C ASP A 7 48.98 6.06 -14.77
N GLY A 8 47.99 5.92 -15.67
CA GLY A 8 46.92 6.92 -15.85
C GLY A 8 47.37 8.21 -16.55
N VAL A 9 48.60 8.24 -17.08
CA VAL A 9 49.15 9.37 -17.83
C VAL A 9 48.89 9.18 -19.32
N PHE A 10 48.17 10.13 -19.94
CA PHE A 10 47.92 10.13 -21.38
C PHE A 10 49.21 10.46 -22.14
N VAL A 11 49.63 9.56 -23.02
CA VAL A 11 50.85 9.73 -23.85
C VAL A 11 50.60 10.69 -25.02
N ASP A 12 49.35 10.81 -25.46
CA ASP A 12 48.94 11.65 -26.58
C ASP A 12 47.94 12.74 -26.13
N PRO A 13 48.18 14.03 -26.45
CA PRO A 13 47.30 15.13 -26.04
C PRO A 13 45.92 15.11 -26.69
N THR A 14 45.73 14.35 -27.79
CA THR A 14 44.40 14.16 -28.40
C THR A 14 43.56 13.21 -27.57
N SER A 15 44.16 12.13 -27.04
CA SER A 15 43.50 11.17 -26.16
C SER A 15 43.03 11.79 -24.83
N GLU A 16 43.81 12.69 -24.25
CA GLU A 16 43.45 13.43 -23.02
C GLU A 16 42.22 14.33 -23.23
N LYS A 17 42.18 15.06 -24.35
CA LYS A 17 41.02 15.89 -24.73
C LYS A 17 39.75 15.07 -24.90
N LEU A 18 39.86 13.89 -25.51
CA LEU A 18 38.72 12.98 -25.68
C LEU A 18 38.24 12.44 -24.34
N PHE A 19 39.15 12.11 -23.41
CA PHE A 19 38.79 11.68 -22.07
C PHE A 19 37.98 12.76 -21.33
N HIS A 20 38.44 14.01 -21.33
CA HIS A 20 37.71 15.11 -20.70
C HIS A 20 36.35 15.38 -21.36
N ALA A 21 36.28 15.31 -22.70
CA ALA A 21 35.03 15.47 -23.41
C ALA A 21 34.01 14.38 -23.07
N VAL A 22 34.47 13.13 -22.91
CA VAL A 22 33.63 12.01 -22.48
C VAL A 22 33.21 12.17 -21.02
N ALA A 23 34.14 12.54 -20.13
CA ALA A 23 33.84 12.76 -18.71
C ALA A 23 32.77 13.85 -18.51
N ALA A 24 32.92 14.99 -19.19
CA ALA A 24 31.94 16.08 -19.15
C ALA A 24 30.56 15.62 -19.66
N ARG A 25 30.52 14.82 -20.72
CA ARG A 25 29.27 14.28 -21.27
C ARG A 25 28.61 13.25 -20.34
N ILE A 26 29.40 12.47 -19.60
CA ILE A 26 28.87 11.55 -18.59
C ILE A 26 28.22 12.34 -17.46
N GLU A 27 28.90 13.35 -16.92
CA GLU A 27 28.36 14.23 -15.87
C GLU A 27 27.09 14.97 -16.34
N GLU A 28 27.08 15.47 -17.57
CA GLU A 28 25.90 16.08 -18.18
C GLU A 28 24.74 15.08 -18.31
N ARG A 29 25.03 13.80 -18.61
CA ARG A 29 24.00 12.76 -18.72
C ARG A 29 23.52 12.28 -17.36
N GLU A 30 24.37 12.22 -16.35
CA GLU A 30 23.98 11.88 -14.97
C GLU A 30 23.13 12.96 -14.32
N THR A 31 23.48 14.23 -14.53
CA THR A 31 22.65 15.37 -14.08
C THR A 31 21.29 15.35 -14.80
N GLN A 32 21.26 15.10 -16.11
CA GLN A 32 20.00 14.93 -16.84
C GLN A 32 19.18 13.73 -16.36
N LEU A 33 19.82 12.59 -16.06
CA LEU A 33 19.13 11.41 -15.55
C LEU A 33 18.58 11.64 -14.13
N THR A 34 19.27 12.40 -13.30
CA THR A 34 18.78 12.78 -11.97
C THR A 34 17.60 13.74 -12.07
N GLN A 35 17.59 14.64 -13.06
CA GLN A 35 16.47 15.55 -13.30
C GLN A 35 15.30 14.91 -14.05
N GLN A 36 15.56 13.87 -14.84
CA GLN A 36 14.54 13.11 -15.58
C GLN A 36 14.02 11.89 -14.84
N SER A 37 14.73 11.41 -13.81
CA SER A 37 14.24 10.39 -12.90
C SER A 37 13.32 11.09 -11.91
N PRO A 38 11.98 10.97 -12.04
CA PRO A 38 11.13 11.30 -10.92
C PRO A 38 11.37 10.17 -9.93
N ASP A 39 12.17 10.44 -8.91
CA ASP A 39 12.47 9.47 -7.87
C ASP A 39 11.18 8.77 -7.38
N GLY A 40 11.01 7.52 -7.78
CA GLY A 40 10.18 6.54 -7.07
C GLY A 40 8.67 6.78 -6.94
N LEU A 41 7.98 7.41 -7.90
CA LEU A 41 6.52 7.52 -7.83
C LEU A 41 5.79 6.49 -8.69
N PRO A 42 5.27 5.40 -8.09
CA PRO A 42 4.09 4.72 -8.60
C PRO A 42 2.84 5.28 -7.90
N ASP A 43 2.72 6.59 -7.66
CA ASP A 43 1.84 7.08 -6.58
C ASP A 43 0.35 7.09 -6.93
N GLU A 44 -0.04 7.42 -8.17
CA GLU A 44 -1.46 7.57 -8.52
C GLU A 44 -2.15 6.20 -8.70
N GLU A 45 -1.53 5.29 -9.44
CA GLU A 45 -2.12 3.98 -9.75
C GLU A 45 -2.14 3.07 -8.51
N THR A 46 -1.07 3.10 -7.69
CA THR A 46 -1.05 2.33 -6.44
C THR A 46 -2.04 2.91 -5.41
N SER A 47 -2.17 4.24 -5.33
CA SER A 47 -3.19 4.88 -4.49
C SER A 47 -4.60 4.55 -4.97
N GLN A 48 -4.84 4.53 -6.27
CA GLN A 48 -6.13 4.14 -6.84
C GLN A 48 -6.46 2.67 -6.55
N ILE A 49 -5.49 1.76 -6.72
CA ILE A 49 -5.67 0.34 -6.41
C ILE A 49 -5.98 0.17 -4.91
N LYS A 50 -5.25 0.85 -4.03
CA LYS A 50 -5.49 0.82 -2.59
C LYS A 50 -6.90 1.32 -2.24
N ALA A 51 -7.31 2.48 -2.74
CA ALA A 51 -8.66 3.02 -2.51
C ALA A 51 -9.76 2.07 -3.00
N ARG A 52 -9.54 1.37 -4.12
CA ARG A 52 -10.47 0.35 -4.63
C ARG A 52 -10.53 -0.88 -3.72
N MET A 53 -9.39 -1.33 -3.20
CA MET A 53 -9.33 -2.44 -2.24
C MET A 53 -10.01 -2.08 -0.92
N ASP A 54 -9.76 -0.88 -0.40
CA ASP A 54 -10.39 -0.38 0.84
C ASP A 54 -11.91 -0.30 0.66
N SER A 55 -12.39 0.21 -0.48
CA SER A 55 -13.82 0.22 -0.80
C SER A 55 -14.41 -1.19 -0.91
N GLN A 56 -13.68 -2.15 -1.49
CA GLN A 56 -14.13 -3.54 -1.55
C GLN A 56 -14.21 -4.17 -0.17
N GLN A 57 -13.25 -3.91 0.71
CA GLN A 57 -13.25 -4.42 2.08
C GLN A 57 -14.46 -3.90 2.85
N VAL A 58 -14.73 -2.60 2.81
CA VAL A 58 -15.91 -2.00 3.47
C VAL A 58 -17.21 -2.63 2.97
N ARG A 59 -17.32 -2.90 1.67
CA ARG A 59 -18.51 -3.58 1.12
C ARG A 59 -18.63 -5.03 1.57
N LEU A 60 -17.52 -5.75 1.73
CA LEU A 60 -17.52 -7.13 2.23
C LEU A 60 -17.87 -7.18 3.71
N ASP A 61 -17.34 -6.25 4.51
CA ASP A 61 -17.63 -6.15 5.94
C ASP A 61 -19.13 -5.85 6.15
N SER A 62 -19.69 -4.86 5.44
CA SER A 62 -21.12 -4.55 5.52
C SER A 62 -22.03 -5.69 5.02
N LEU A 63 -21.56 -6.49 4.06
CA LEU A 63 -22.30 -7.66 3.61
C LEU A 63 -22.29 -8.76 4.67
N GLU A 64 -21.16 -8.95 5.36
CA GLU A 64 -21.05 -9.90 6.46
C GLU A 64 -21.98 -9.53 7.62
N ASP A 65 -22.05 -8.25 8.01
CA ASP A 65 -22.97 -7.77 9.05
C ASP A 65 -24.43 -8.04 8.69
N LEU A 66 -24.81 -7.84 7.41
CA LEU A 66 -26.16 -8.14 6.93
C LEU A 66 -26.46 -9.64 6.99
N LEU A 67 -25.50 -10.48 6.65
CA LEU A 67 -25.65 -11.94 6.74
C LEU A 67 -25.87 -12.38 8.19
N ASP A 68 -25.20 -11.75 9.17
CA ASP A 68 -25.41 -12.02 10.59
C ASP A 68 -26.82 -11.64 11.04
N VAL A 69 -27.31 -10.46 10.66
CA VAL A 69 -28.69 -10.02 10.97
C VAL A 69 -29.72 -11.00 10.39
N MET A 70 -29.55 -11.42 9.13
CA MET A 70 -30.46 -12.40 8.51
C MET A 70 -30.37 -13.79 9.14
N ALA A 71 -29.21 -14.16 9.67
CA ALA A 71 -29.00 -15.44 10.33
C ALA A 71 -29.50 -15.43 11.78
N MET A 72 -29.62 -14.28 12.45
CA MET A 72 -30.07 -14.15 13.84
C MET A 72 -31.38 -14.92 14.11
N GLU A 73 -32.34 -14.86 13.20
CA GLU A 73 -33.63 -15.58 13.32
C GLU A 73 -33.70 -16.88 12.49
N ASN A 74 -32.57 -17.33 11.92
CA ASN A 74 -32.51 -18.54 11.09
C ASN A 74 -31.32 -19.46 11.49
N PRO A 75 -31.54 -20.49 12.33
CA PRO A 75 -30.47 -21.34 12.85
C PRO A 75 -29.79 -22.20 11.76
N THR A 76 -30.51 -22.53 10.69
CA THR A 76 -29.92 -23.24 9.55
C THR A 76 -28.94 -22.34 8.79
N MET A 77 -29.28 -21.06 8.61
CA MET A 77 -28.38 -20.07 8.02
C MET A 77 -27.16 -19.79 8.91
N GLN A 78 -27.33 -19.69 10.24
CA GLN A 78 -26.19 -19.54 11.16
C GLN A 78 -25.18 -20.67 11.01
N ARG A 79 -25.66 -21.91 10.93
CA ARG A 79 -24.78 -23.08 10.74
C ARG A 79 -24.03 -22.99 9.41
N MET A 80 -24.74 -22.74 8.31
CA MET A 80 -24.10 -22.62 6.99
C MET A 80 -23.07 -21.48 6.95
N LEU A 81 -23.38 -20.32 7.52
CA LEU A 81 -22.43 -19.20 7.60
C LEU A 81 -21.20 -19.55 8.45
N SER A 82 -21.40 -20.20 9.60
CA SER A 82 -20.31 -20.65 10.47
C SER A 82 -19.37 -21.62 9.75
N GLU A 83 -19.93 -22.60 9.03
CA GLU A 83 -19.14 -23.54 8.22
C GLU A 83 -18.38 -22.83 7.09
N ARG A 84 -19.00 -21.83 6.44
CA ARG A 84 -18.33 -21.03 5.39
C ARG A 84 -17.23 -20.14 5.94
N ARG A 85 -17.38 -19.56 7.14
CA ARG A 85 -16.32 -18.80 7.82
C ARG A 85 -15.11 -19.67 8.11
N VAL A 86 -15.33 -20.88 8.65
CA VAL A 86 -14.25 -21.85 8.90
C VAL A 86 -13.53 -22.23 7.61
N ALA A 87 -14.27 -22.51 6.53
CA ALA A 87 -13.68 -22.87 5.24
C ALA A 87 -12.85 -21.73 4.61
N LEU A 88 -13.20 -20.47 4.90
CA LEU A 88 -12.48 -19.29 4.44
C LEU A 88 -11.40 -18.81 5.44
N GLY A 89 -11.24 -19.48 6.58
CA GLY A 89 -10.31 -19.06 7.64
C GLY A 89 -10.70 -17.75 8.33
N LEU A 90 -11.98 -17.38 8.25
CA LEU A 90 -12.53 -16.17 8.89
C LEU A 90 -12.87 -16.46 10.36
N PRO A 91 -12.72 -15.47 11.25
CA PRO A 91 -13.13 -15.62 12.65
C PRO A 91 -14.63 -15.88 12.74
N SER A 92 -15.03 -16.78 13.64
CA SER A 92 -16.44 -16.96 13.99
C SER A 92 -16.89 -15.73 14.78
N ARG A 93 -17.77 -14.91 14.20
CA ARG A 93 -18.43 -13.81 14.90
C ARG A 93 -19.69 -14.32 15.58
N ASP A 94 -19.90 -13.92 16.84
CA ASP A 94 -21.17 -14.10 17.52
C ASP A 94 -22.16 -13.03 17.01
N PRO A 95 -23.43 -13.39 16.72
CA PRO A 95 -24.46 -12.43 16.27
C PRO A 95 -24.62 -11.22 17.20
N GLU A 96 -24.30 -11.39 18.50
CA GLU A 96 -24.32 -10.35 19.54
C GLU A 96 -23.16 -9.33 19.42
N GLU A 97 -22.13 -9.61 18.63
CA GLU A 97 -20.97 -8.72 18.41
C GLU A 97 -21.22 -7.72 17.27
N SER A 98 -22.09 -8.06 16.32
CA SER A 98 -22.47 -7.22 15.18
C SER A 98 -23.54 -6.16 15.51
N ASP A 99 -23.90 -5.97 16.80
CA ASP A 99 -24.83 -4.93 17.22
C ASP A 99 -24.23 -3.53 16.95
N PRO A 100 -24.80 -2.73 16.02
CA PRO A 100 -24.33 -1.39 15.74
C PRO A 100 -24.42 -0.43 16.94
N ASN A 101 -25.16 -0.76 17.99
CA ASN A 101 -25.19 0.00 19.25
C ASN A 101 -24.01 -0.28 20.19
N ARG A 102 -23.24 -1.36 19.99
CA ARG A 102 -22.16 -1.73 20.90
C ARG A 102 -21.01 -0.71 20.90
N GLN A 103 -20.75 -0.05 19.77
CA GLN A 103 -19.80 1.07 19.70
C GLN A 103 -20.35 2.36 20.33
N GLN A 104 -21.68 2.49 20.45
CA GLN A 104 -22.34 3.65 21.06
C GLN A 104 -22.43 3.58 22.59
N GLN A 105 -22.25 2.40 23.19
CA GLN A 105 -22.24 2.22 24.66
C GLN A 105 -20.92 2.65 25.34
N SER A 106 -20.04 3.34 24.62
CA SER A 106 -18.97 4.15 25.24
C SER A 106 -19.63 5.29 26.04
N ASN A 107 -20.02 4.99 27.30
CA ASN A 107 -20.75 5.83 28.25
C ASN A 107 -20.69 7.36 28.01
N PRO A 108 -21.84 8.02 27.75
CA PRO A 108 -21.97 9.47 27.82
C PRO A 108 -22.80 9.86 29.06
N THR A 109 -22.33 9.61 30.28
CA THR A 109 -23.15 9.93 31.47
C THR A 109 -22.37 10.46 32.67
N GLU A 110 -21.32 11.25 32.47
CA GLU A 110 -20.61 11.97 33.55
C GLU A 110 -20.41 13.45 33.15
N TYR A 111 -21.46 14.12 32.65
CA TYR A 111 -21.39 15.56 32.32
C TYR A 111 -22.52 16.41 32.93
N PHE A 112 -23.49 15.80 33.60
CA PHE A 112 -24.66 16.49 34.14
C PHE A 112 -24.74 16.50 35.68
N ASP A 113 -23.62 16.35 36.39
CA ASP A 113 -23.59 16.41 37.87
C ASP A 113 -22.84 17.65 38.42
N ASN A 114 -22.63 18.67 37.57
CA ASN A 114 -21.95 19.91 37.95
C ASN A 114 -22.69 21.16 37.42
N MET A 115 -23.95 21.39 37.83
CA MET A 115 -24.59 22.72 37.81
C MET A 115 -25.49 22.92 39.03
#